data_AF-A0A1H0RRH1-F1
#
_entry.id   AF-A0A1H0RRH1-F1
#
_cell.length_a   1.000
_cell.length_b   1.000
_cell.length_c   1.000
_cell.angle_alpha   90.00
_cell.angle_beta   90.00
_cell.angle_gamma   90.00
#
_symmetry.space_group_name_H-M   'P 1'
#
loop_
_entity.id
_entity.type
_entity.pdbx_description
1 polymer ?
#
loop_
_entity_poly.entity_id
_entity_poly.type
_entity_poly.pdbx_seq_one_letter_code
_entity_poly.pdbx_strand_id
1 'polypeptide(L)'
;MITGRAHHATGIAIEVGVGGGMRAITLTERSMRLGRAALADEILTLVRIATARANERARHTLGEEHLEALGLHVDTELTEEIESTTPESWMVR
;
A
#
# COMPACT_ATOMS: atom_id res chain seq x y z
N MET A 1 -11.52 10.20 -4.17
CA MET A 1 -10.95 8.94 -4.71
C MET A 1 -10.10 8.30 -3.62
N ILE A 2 -10.26 7.00 -3.35
CA ILE A 2 -9.47 6.29 -2.33
C ILE A 2 -8.10 5.96 -2.91
N THR A 3 -7.02 6.45 -2.28
CA THR A 3 -5.64 6.22 -2.73
C THR A 3 -4.72 5.79 -1.60
N GLY A 4 -3.87 4.81 -1.87
CA GLY A 4 -2.78 4.29 -1.05
C GLY A 4 -1.51 5.10 -1.16
N ARG A 5 -0.78 5.30 -0.06
CA ARG A 5 0.54 5.96 -0.10
C ARG A 5 1.57 5.18 0.70
N ALA A 6 2.79 5.09 0.18
CA ALA A 6 3.95 4.55 0.88
C ALA A 6 5.19 5.37 0.53
N HIS A 7 6.17 5.41 1.45
CA HIS A 7 7.42 6.11 1.24
C HIS A 7 8.57 5.36 1.90
N HIS A 8 9.77 5.55 1.36
CA HIS A 8 11.01 5.01 1.90
C HIS A 8 12.00 6.14 2.22
N ALA A 9 12.86 5.93 3.23
CA ALA A 9 13.80 6.93 3.75
C ALA A 9 14.85 7.40 2.73
N THR A 10 15.05 6.66 1.65
CA THR A 10 15.91 7.07 0.53
C THR A 10 15.27 8.13 -0.36
N GLY A 11 14.01 8.50 -0.10
CA GLY A 11 13.28 9.51 -0.84
C GLY A 11 12.53 8.94 -2.05
N ILE A 12 11.96 7.74 -1.91
CA ILE A 12 10.97 7.18 -2.84
C ILE A 12 9.60 7.42 -2.21
N ALA A 13 8.63 7.92 -2.98
CA ALA A 13 7.24 7.99 -2.56
C ALA A 13 6.32 7.49 -3.67
N ILE A 14 5.34 6.68 -3.30
CA ILE A 14 4.39 6.01 -4.19
C ILE A 14 2.97 6.36 -3.77
N GLU A 15 2.13 6.68 -4.75
CA GLU A 15 0.68 6.77 -4.61
C GLU A 15 -0.02 5.85 -5.62
N VAL A 16 -0.98 5.05 -5.13
CA VAL A 16 -1.77 4.12 -5.95
C VAL A 16 -3.26 4.30 -5.66
N GLY A 17 -4.11 3.96 -6.62
CA GLY A 17 -5.53 3.75 -6.39
C GLY A 17 -5.81 2.37 -5.79
N VAL A 18 -7.08 2.13 -5.48
CA VAL A 18 -7.59 0.80 -5.15
C VAL A 18 -7.27 -0.19 -6.28
N GLY A 19 -6.87 -1.42 -5.94
CA GLY A 19 -6.41 -2.43 -6.91
C GLY A 19 -5.00 -2.23 -7.44
N GLY A 20 -4.26 -1.25 -6.90
CA GLY A 20 -2.84 -1.07 -7.23
C GLY A 20 -2.57 -0.25 -8.48
N GLY A 21 -3.58 0.40 -9.04
CA GLY A 21 -3.39 1.31 -10.17
C GLY A 21 -2.50 2.50 -9.80
N MET A 22 -1.28 2.55 -10.35
CA MET A 22 -0.30 3.62 -10.08
C MET A 22 -0.89 5.00 -10.41
N ARG A 23 -0.75 5.95 -9.47
CA ARG A 23 -1.19 7.35 -9.64
C ARG A 23 -0.02 8.32 -9.68
N ALA A 24 0.95 8.14 -8.80
CA ALA A 24 2.15 8.95 -8.77
C ALA A 24 3.34 8.17 -8.23
N ILE A 25 4.51 8.47 -8.77
CA ILE A 25 5.81 8.04 -8.25
C ILE A 25 6.70 9.28 -8.15
N THR A 26 7.35 9.44 -7.01
CA THR A 26 8.35 10.49 -6.79
C THR A 26 9.66 9.84 -6.40
N LEU A 27 10.71 10.18 -7.15
CA LEU A 27 12.08 9.73 -6.95
C LEU A 27 12.96 10.95 -6.71
N THR A 28 13.81 10.87 -5.69
CA THR A 28 14.84 11.88 -5.43
C THR A 28 16.20 11.42 -5.93
N GLU A 29 17.17 12.31 -6.06
CA GLU A 29 18.56 11.93 -6.38
C GLU A 29 19.12 10.89 -5.41
N ARG A 30 18.75 10.96 -4.13
CA ARG A 30 19.15 9.99 -3.10
C ARG A 30 18.63 8.59 -3.42
N SER A 31 17.39 8.47 -3.88
CA SER A 31 16.81 7.18 -4.27
C SER A 31 17.53 6.56 -5.48
N MET A 32 18.01 7.39 -6.42
CA MET A 32 18.74 6.92 -7.59
C MET A 32 20.11 6.31 -7.23
N ARG A 33 20.69 6.67 -6.07
CA ARG A 33 21.96 6.11 -5.58
C ARG A 33 21.85 4.67 -5.07
N LEU A 34 20.63 4.14 -4.91
CA LEU A 34 20.42 2.72 -4.59
C LEU A 34 20.91 1.78 -5.69
N GLY A 35 21.04 2.28 -6.92
CA GLY A 35 21.31 1.44 -8.09
C GLY A 35 20.06 0.72 -8.58
N ARG A 36 20.13 0.21 -9.81
CA ARG A 36 18.95 -0.25 -10.57
C ARG A 36 18.15 -1.35 -9.87
N ALA A 37 18.83 -2.39 -9.37
CA ALA A 37 18.16 -3.55 -8.78
C ALA A 37 17.45 -3.18 -7.47
N ALA A 38 18.18 -2.58 -6.53
CA ALA A 38 17.61 -2.20 -5.23
C ALA A 38 16.51 -1.13 -5.37
N LEU A 39 16.63 -0.20 -6.32
CA LEU A 39 15.57 0.77 -6.59
C LEU A 39 14.29 0.08 -7.09
N ALA A 40 14.42 -0.90 -8.00
CA ALA A 40 13.27 -1.63 -8.52
C ALA A 40 12.57 -2.43 -7.41
N ASP A 41 13.34 -3.17 -6.60
CA ASP A 41 12.80 -3.95 -5.48
C ASP A 41 12.08 -3.06 -4.46
N GLU A 42 12.66 -1.90 -4.13
CA GLU A 42 12.06 -0.96 -3.20
C GLU A 42 10.77 -0.34 -3.75
N ILE A 43 10.73 0.02 -5.05
CA ILE A 43 9.51 0.51 -5.69
C ILE A 43 8.41 -0.54 -5.64
N LEU A 44 8.71 -1.80 -5.98
CA LEU A 44 7.73 -2.88 -5.97
C LEU A 44 7.21 -3.15 -4.55
N THR A 45 8.09 -3.09 -3.56
CA THR A 45 7.73 -3.20 -2.13
C THR A 45 6.78 -2.07 -1.72
N LEU A 46 7.11 -0.82 -2.04
CA LEU A 46 6.26 0.33 -1.73
C LEU A 46 4.93 0.30 -2.47
N VAL A 47 4.88 -0.21 -3.71
CA VAL A 47 3.63 -0.41 -4.45
C VAL A 47 2.73 -1.42 -3.74
N ARG A 48 3.27 -2.55 -3.28
CA ARG A 48 2.50 -3.55 -2.50
C ARG A 48 1.92 -2.94 -1.23
N ILE A 49 2.74 -2.22 -0.46
CA ILE A 49 2.31 -1.55 0.78
C ILE A 49 1.24 -0.48 0.49
N ALA A 50 1.46 0.37 -0.51
CA ALA A 50 0.50 1.40 -0.88
C ALA A 50 -0.83 0.76 -1.34
N THR A 51 -0.78 -0.34 -2.09
CA THR A 51 -1.96 -1.07 -2.56
C THR A 51 -2.76 -1.64 -1.40
N ALA A 52 -2.10 -2.29 -0.44
CA ALA A 52 -2.73 -2.80 0.77
C ALA A 52 -3.47 -1.68 1.52
N ARG A 53 -2.80 -0.53 1.71
CA ARG A 53 -3.39 0.65 2.36
C ARG A 53 -4.56 1.27 1.59
N ALA A 54 -4.57 1.16 0.25
CA ALA A 54 -5.67 1.63 -0.58
C ALA A 54 -6.88 0.71 -0.45
N ASN A 55 -6.64 -0.60 -0.53
CA ASN A 55 -7.66 -1.63 -0.45
C ASN A 55 -8.30 -1.68 0.94
N GLU A 56 -7.50 -1.54 2.00
CA GLU A 56 -8.02 -1.52 3.38
C GLU A 56 -8.92 -0.32 3.63
N ARG A 57 -8.52 0.87 3.16
CA ARG A 57 -9.41 2.04 3.22
C ARG A 57 -10.66 1.88 2.36
N ALA A 58 -10.56 1.17 1.24
CA ALA A 58 -11.72 0.85 0.42
C ALA A 58 -12.69 -0.09 1.16
N ARG A 59 -12.20 -1.08 1.91
CA ARG A 59 -13.01 -1.94 2.80
C ARG A 59 -13.82 -1.14 3.78
N HIS A 60 -13.15 -0.29 4.55
CA HIS A 60 -13.82 0.52 5.56
C HIS A 60 -14.81 1.53 4.98
N THR A 61 -14.61 2.00 3.75
CA THR A 61 -15.45 3.06 3.16
C THR A 61 -16.62 2.50 2.34
N LEU A 62 -16.45 1.37 1.66
CA LEU A 62 -17.42 0.84 0.69
C LEU A 62 -18.19 -0.39 1.19
N GLY A 63 -17.73 -1.06 2.25
CA GLY A 63 -18.28 -2.35 2.69
C GLY A 63 -17.79 -3.52 1.83
N GLU A 64 -17.74 -4.73 2.41
CA GLU A 64 -17.20 -5.94 1.77
C GLU A 64 -17.92 -6.30 0.46
N GLU A 65 -19.23 -6.09 0.42
CA GLU A 65 -20.11 -6.39 -0.72
C GLU A 65 -19.79 -5.57 -1.99
N HIS A 66 -19.22 -4.37 -1.87
CA HIS A 66 -18.79 -3.57 -3.02
C HIS A 66 -17.40 -3.94 -3.54
N LEU A 67 -16.58 -4.62 -2.73
CA LEU A 67 -15.20 -4.98 -3.09
C LEU A 67 -15.10 -6.25 -3.91
N GLU A 68 -15.98 -7.22 -3.64
CA GLU A 68 -16.14 -8.41 -4.49
C GLU A 68 -16.52 -8.01 -5.92
N ALA A 69 -17.44 -7.04 -6.07
CA ALA A 69 -17.86 -6.51 -7.37
C ALA A 69 -16.71 -5.80 -8.13
N LEU A 70 -15.67 -5.35 -7.43
CA LEU A 70 -14.48 -4.71 -8.00
C LEU A 70 -13.33 -5.69 -8.27
N GLY A 71 -13.51 -7.00 -8.02
CA GLY A 71 -12.48 -8.01 -8.22
C GLY A 71 -11.27 -7.89 -7.27
N LEU A 72 -11.44 -7.16 -6.17
CA LEU A 72 -10.38 -6.92 -5.17
C LEU A 72 -10.41 -8.04 -4.14
N HIS A 73 -9.84 -9.19 -4.49
CA HIS A 73 -9.73 -10.30 -3.55
C HIS A 73 -8.68 -10.00 -2.47
N VAL A 74 -8.98 -10.48 -1.26
CA VAL A 74 -8.19 -10.29 -0.05
C VAL A 74 -6.85 -11.00 -0.20
N ASP A 75 -5.75 -10.26 -0.08
CA ASP A 75 -4.42 -10.85 0.15
C ASP A 75 -4.26 -11.02 1.67
N THR A 76 -4.75 -12.14 2.18
CA THR A 76 -4.96 -12.41 3.61
C THR A 76 -3.66 -12.33 4.40
N GLU A 77 -2.56 -12.77 3.80
CA GLU A 77 -1.22 -12.78 4.40
C GLU A 77 -0.72 -11.37 4.71
N LEU A 78 -1.07 -10.38 3.87
CA LEU A 78 -0.66 -8.99 4.04
C LEU A 78 -1.57 -8.21 5.02
N THR A 79 -2.84 -8.63 5.15
CA THR A 79 -3.76 -8.06 6.15
C THR A 79 -3.32 -8.43 7.57
N GLU A 80 -2.92 -9.69 7.80
CA GLU A 80 -2.42 -10.16 9.10
C GLU A 80 -1.12 -9.43 9.53
N GLU A 81 -0.22 -9.12 8.58
CA GLU A 81 1.01 -8.38 8.86
C GLU A 81 0.74 -6.94 9.32
N ILE A 82 -0.26 -6.27 8.72
CA ILE A 82 -0.64 -4.90 9.10
C ILE A 82 -1.28 -4.88 10.49
N GLU A 83 -2.18 -5.83 10.76
CA GLU A 83 -2.86 -5.95 12.07
C GLU A 83 -1.86 -6.25 13.20
N SER A 84 -0.80 -7.02 12.93
CA SER A 84 0.28 -7.31 13.89
C SER A 84 1.02 -6.07 14.39
N THR A 85 0.95 -4.94 13.69
CA THR A 85 1.61 -3.68 14.12
C THR A 85 0.68 -2.76 14.91
N THR A 86 -0.58 -3.14 15.08
CA THR A 86 -1.56 -2.34 15.82
C THR A 86 -1.50 -2.70 17.31
N PRO A 87 -1.20 -1.74 18.21
CA PRO A 87 -1.21 -1.99 19.64
C PRO A 87 -2.59 -2.46 20.11
N GLU A 88 -2.61 -3.48 20.96
CA GLU A 88 -3.86 -4.08 21.49
C GLU A 88 -4.79 -3.06 22.16
N SER A 89 -4.24 -1.96 22.68
CA SER A 89 -5.00 -0.88 23.31
C SER A 89 -5.91 -0.09 22.36
N TRP A 90 -5.78 -0.28 21.04
CA TRP A 90 -6.58 0.39 20.01
C TRP A 90 -7.62 -0.53 19.36
N MET A 91 -7.59 -1.83 19.65
CA MET A 91 -8.61 -2.77 19.18
C MET A 91 -9.83 -2.73 20.13
N VAL A 92 -10.93 -2.14 19.66
CA VAL A 92 -12.21 -2.16 20.37
C VAL A 92 -12.89 -3.50 20.08
N ARG A 93 -13.11 -4.30 21.12
CA ARG A 93 -13.91 -5.54 21.07
C ARG A 93 -15.39 -5.28 20.90
#